data_AF-A0A8B7JLC3-F1
#
_entry.id   AF-A0A8B7JLC3-F1
#
_cell.length_a   1.000
_cell.length_b   1.000
_cell.length_c   1.000
_cell.angle_alpha   90.00
_cell.angle_beta   90.00
_cell.angle_gamma   90.00
#
_symmetry.space_group_name_H-M   'P 1'
#
loop_
_entity.id
_entity.type
_entity.pdbx_description
1 polymer ?
#
loop_
_entity_poly.entity_id
_entity_poly.type
_entity_poly.pdbx_seq_one_letter_code
_entity_poly.pdbx_strand_id
1 'polypeptide(L)'
;MKLSPQFLLAAFLSLILQTGICYGIKWIALSKTPAALALNQTQHCKQLEGLVVSQVQLCRSNLELMQTIIQAAREVIKTCRKTFSDMRWNCSSIDLAPNYLLDLERGTRESAFVYALSAAAISHTIARACTTGDLPGCSCGPIPGETPGPGYRWGGCADNLNYGLIMGSKFSDAPMKMKKSGSQANKLMHLHNSEVGRQVLKASLEMKCKCHGVSGSCSIKTCWKGLQELRDIALDLKNKYLSATKVVHRPMGTRKYLVPKDIDIRPVKETELIYLQSSPDFCMKNEKVGSHGTQDRQCNKTSNGSDSCDLMCCGRGYNPYMDKVVERCHCKYHWCCYVTCKKCERTVERYVCK
;
A
#
# COMPACT_ATOMS: atom_id res chain seq x y z
N MET A 1 -32.41 28.06 -28.50
CA MET A 1 -32.84 27.41 -27.24
C MET A 1 -32.07 28.04 -26.09
N LYS A 2 -32.73 28.81 -25.21
CA LYS A 2 -32.09 29.39 -24.01
C LYS A 2 -32.08 28.32 -22.92
N LEU A 3 -30.90 27.86 -22.50
CA LEU A 3 -30.79 26.94 -21.35
C LEU A 3 -31.30 27.66 -20.09
N SER A 4 -32.16 26.98 -19.33
CA SER A 4 -32.71 27.51 -18.08
C SER A 4 -31.59 27.77 -17.06
N PRO A 5 -31.62 28.90 -16.33
CA PRO A 5 -30.63 29.21 -15.29
C PRO A 5 -30.57 28.14 -14.19
N GLN A 6 -31.64 27.36 -13.98
CA GLN A 6 -31.63 26.22 -13.04
C GLN A 6 -30.77 25.05 -13.53
N PHE A 7 -30.72 24.80 -14.86
CA PHE A 7 -29.84 23.79 -15.44
C PHE A 7 -28.37 24.21 -15.37
N LEU A 8 -28.09 25.50 -15.56
CA LEU A 8 -26.74 26.06 -15.39
C LEU A 8 -26.29 26.02 -13.93
N LEU A 9 -27.18 26.30 -12.97
CA LEU A 9 -26.93 26.17 -11.53
C LEU A 9 -26.71 24.72 -11.11
N ALA A 10 -27.52 23.77 -11.58
CA ALA A 10 -27.35 22.35 -11.31
C ALA A 10 -26.07 21.80 -11.93
N ALA A 11 -25.71 22.22 -13.15
CA ALA A 11 -24.45 21.87 -13.78
C ALA A 11 -23.26 22.49 -13.02
N PHE A 12 -23.38 23.73 -12.55
CA PHE A 12 -22.35 24.38 -11.71
C PHE A 12 -22.20 23.70 -10.35
N LEU A 13 -23.29 23.35 -9.68
CA LEU A 13 -23.28 22.59 -8.41
C LEU A 13 -22.69 21.18 -8.60
N SER A 14 -22.98 20.52 -9.72
CA SER A 14 -22.38 19.23 -10.08
C SER A 14 -20.87 19.35 -10.35
N LEU A 15 -20.47 20.43 -11.04
CA LEU A 15 -19.06 20.73 -11.32
C LEU A 15 -18.31 21.11 -10.04
N ILE A 16 -18.96 21.83 -9.11
CA ILE A 16 -18.42 22.17 -7.78
C ILE A 16 -18.33 20.91 -6.91
N LEU A 17 -19.28 19.97 -6.98
CA LEU A 17 -19.16 18.67 -6.29
C LEU A 17 -18.00 17.81 -6.84
N GLN A 18 -17.59 18.00 -8.10
CA GLN A 18 -16.40 17.36 -8.66
C GLN A 18 -15.07 18.03 -8.25
N THR A 19 -15.09 19.18 -7.56
CA THR A 19 -13.86 19.87 -7.12
C THR A 19 -13.26 19.33 -5.81
N GLY A 20 -13.88 18.31 -5.20
CA GLY A 20 -13.38 17.63 -4.01
C GLY A 20 -12.54 16.37 -4.26
N ILE A 21 -12.24 16.04 -5.51
CA ILE A 21 -11.71 14.72 -5.87
C ILE A 21 -10.22 14.62 -5.53
N CYS A 22 -9.88 13.63 -4.71
CA CYS A 22 -8.50 13.31 -4.37
C CYS A 22 -7.85 12.47 -5.47
N TYR A 23 -6.83 13.01 -6.14
CA TYR A 23 -6.20 12.37 -7.31
C TYR A 23 -4.96 11.53 -6.99
N GLY A 24 -4.48 11.51 -5.74
CA GLY A 24 -3.14 11.03 -5.41
C GLY A 24 -2.89 9.53 -5.61
N ILE A 25 -3.84 8.69 -5.23
CA ILE A 25 -3.74 7.22 -5.34
C ILE A 25 -4.53 6.64 -6.53
N LYS A 26 -5.03 7.47 -7.45
CA LYS A 26 -5.82 6.99 -8.61
C LYS A 26 -5.00 6.15 -9.59
N TRP A 27 -3.68 6.34 -9.62
CA TRP A 27 -2.76 5.56 -10.45
C TRP A 27 -2.76 4.05 -10.11
N ILE A 28 -3.28 3.63 -8.96
CA ILE A 28 -3.44 2.20 -8.62
C ILE A 28 -4.34 1.48 -9.64
N ALA A 29 -5.19 2.22 -10.39
CA ALA A 29 -5.96 1.69 -11.51
C ALA A 29 -5.10 1.00 -12.58
N LEU A 30 -3.81 1.35 -12.69
CA LEU A 30 -2.83 0.66 -13.53
C LEU A 30 -2.71 -0.84 -13.25
N SER A 31 -3.10 -1.30 -12.06
CA SER A 31 -3.17 -2.73 -11.75
C SER A 31 -4.05 -3.53 -12.72
N LYS A 32 -5.07 -2.87 -13.30
CA LYS A 32 -6.02 -3.42 -14.29
C LYS A 32 -5.43 -3.45 -15.71
N THR A 33 -4.27 -2.85 -15.93
CA THR A 33 -3.60 -2.90 -17.24
C THR A 33 -3.23 -4.36 -17.58
N PRO A 34 -3.59 -4.87 -18.76
CA PRO A 34 -3.25 -6.24 -19.16
C PRO A 34 -1.74 -6.46 -19.18
N ALA A 35 -1.28 -7.62 -18.72
CA ALA A 35 0.15 -7.97 -18.75
C ALA A 35 0.75 -8.01 -20.17
N ALA A 36 -0.09 -8.27 -21.19
CA ALA A 36 0.34 -8.30 -22.59
C ALA A 36 0.53 -6.90 -23.21
N LEU A 37 0.14 -5.81 -22.53
CA LEU A 37 0.27 -4.46 -23.08
C LEU A 37 1.73 -3.99 -23.03
N ALA A 38 2.40 -3.98 -24.19
CA ALA A 38 3.71 -3.37 -24.34
C ALA A 38 3.58 -1.83 -24.44
N LEU A 39 4.14 -1.11 -23.48
CA LEU A 39 4.13 0.36 -23.42
C LEU A 39 5.28 0.96 -24.24
N ASN A 40 5.29 0.67 -25.55
CA ASN A 40 6.40 1.04 -26.44
C ASN A 40 6.21 2.40 -27.11
N GLN A 41 5.03 3.02 -26.99
CA GLN A 41 4.71 4.30 -27.62
C GLN A 41 4.14 5.29 -26.61
N THR A 42 4.54 6.56 -26.73
CA THR A 42 4.10 7.67 -25.86
C THR A 42 2.59 7.94 -25.91
N GLN A 43 1.91 7.44 -26.95
CA GLN A 43 0.46 7.53 -27.09
C GLN A 43 -0.27 6.61 -26.10
N HIS A 44 0.30 5.44 -25.76
CA HIS A 44 -0.29 4.49 -24.81
C HIS A 44 -0.47 5.12 -23.41
N CYS A 45 0.41 6.04 -23.01
CA CYS A 45 0.31 6.76 -21.74
C CYS A 45 -1.01 7.51 -21.53
N LYS A 46 -1.68 7.94 -22.61
CA LYS A 46 -2.99 8.62 -22.53
C LYS A 46 -4.15 7.66 -22.31
N GLN A 47 -3.98 6.39 -22.69
CA GLN A 47 -4.99 5.34 -22.57
C GLN A 47 -4.99 4.71 -21.17
N LEU A 48 -3.92 4.94 -20.39
CA LEU A 48 -3.81 4.45 -19.03
C LEU A 48 -4.79 5.20 -18.10
N GLU A 49 -5.72 4.43 -17.53
CA GLU A 49 -6.72 4.95 -16.61
C GLU A 49 -6.09 5.40 -15.28
N GLY A 50 -6.66 6.44 -14.66
CA GLY A 50 -6.26 6.90 -13.33
C GLY A 50 -5.03 7.82 -13.29
N LEU A 51 -4.36 8.07 -14.42
CA LEU A 51 -3.24 9.01 -14.49
C LEU A 51 -3.72 10.46 -14.65
N VAL A 52 -3.10 11.35 -13.88
CA VAL A 52 -3.25 12.81 -14.10
C VAL A 52 -2.27 13.31 -15.16
N VAL A 53 -2.49 14.52 -15.68
CA VAL A 53 -1.66 15.14 -16.74
C VAL A 53 -0.17 15.09 -16.43
N SER A 54 0.25 15.40 -15.20
CA SER A 54 1.66 15.34 -14.81
C SER A 54 2.23 13.91 -14.79
N GLN A 55 1.42 12.91 -14.41
CA GLN A 55 1.82 11.50 -14.47
C GLN A 55 1.89 11.00 -15.91
N VAL A 56 1.00 11.45 -16.80
CA VAL A 56 1.06 11.15 -18.24
C VAL A 56 2.35 11.71 -18.85
N GLN A 57 2.79 12.91 -18.46
CA GLN A 57 4.07 13.48 -18.91
C GLN A 57 5.27 12.65 -18.41
N LEU A 58 5.22 12.16 -17.16
CA LEU A 58 6.25 11.27 -16.62
C LEU A 58 6.29 9.93 -17.36
N CYS A 59 5.12 9.34 -17.65
CA CYS A 59 5.00 8.13 -18.46
C CYS A 59 5.66 8.30 -19.82
N ARG A 60 5.37 9.41 -20.52
CA ARG A 60 5.92 9.68 -21.86
C ARG A 60 7.43 9.85 -21.89
N SER A 61 8.00 10.36 -20.80
CA SER A 61 9.45 10.56 -20.67
C SER A 61 10.18 9.34 -20.10
N ASN A 62 9.45 8.35 -19.57
CA ASN A 62 10.01 7.18 -18.89
C ASN A 62 9.17 5.93 -19.20
N LEU A 63 9.03 5.57 -20.48
CA LEU A 63 8.18 4.44 -20.90
C LEU A 63 8.61 3.13 -20.24
N GLU A 64 9.91 2.89 -20.14
CA GLU A 64 10.50 1.68 -19.53
C GLU A 64 10.14 1.53 -18.05
N LEU A 65 9.96 2.64 -17.33
CA LEU A 65 9.58 2.64 -15.93
C LEU A 65 8.14 2.16 -15.71
N MET A 66 7.27 2.29 -16.70
CA MET A 66 5.84 2.12 -16.51
C MET A 66 5.43 0.67 -16.24
N GLN A 67 6.15 -0.32 -16.77
CA GLN A 67 5.89 -1.72 -16.42
C GLN A 67 6.14 -1.98 -14.93
N THR A 68 7.20 -1.38 -14.39
CA THR A 68 7.53 -1.43 -12.96
C THR A 68 6.45 -0.73 -12.12
N ILE A 69 5.91 0.40 -12.59
CA ILE A 69 4.82 1.10 -11.90
C ILE A 69 3.50 0.29 -11.93
N ILE A 70 3.18 -0.36 -13.05
CA ILE A 70 2.03 -1.28 -13.14
C ILE A 70 2.18 -2.42 -12.12
N GLN A 71 3.38 -3.01 -12.03
CA GLN A 71 3.65 -4.05 -11.04
C GLN A 71 3.50 -3.53 -9.61
N ALA A 72 3.99 -2.31 -9.33
CA ALA A 72 3.80 -1.67 -8.02
C ALA A 72 2.32 -1.49 -7.68
N ALA A 73 1.49 -1.07 -8.64
CA ALA A 73 0.04 -0.93 -8.43
C ALA A 73 -0.62 -2.27 -8.02
N ARG A 74 -0.23 -3.37 -8.66
CA ARG A 74 -0.71 -4.71 -8.32
C ARG A 74 -0.28 -5.14 -6.92
N GLU A 75 0.99 -4.90 -6.57
CA GLU A 75 1.51 -5.23 -5.24
C GLU A 75 0.86 -4.38 -4.13
N VAL A 76 0.48 -3.12 -4.40
CA VAL A 76 -0.30 -2.29 -3.45
C VAL A 76 -1.64 -2.95 -3.13
N ILE A 77 -2.45 -3.31 -4.14
CA ILE A 77 -3.76 -3.95 -3.94
C ILE A 77 -3.62 -5.24 -3.14
N LYS A 78 -2.74 -6.13 -3.61
CA LYS A 78 -2.49 -7.43 -3.00
C LYS A 78 -2.04 -7.30 -1.55
N THR A 79 -1.09 -6.40 -1.28
CA THR A 79 -0.54 -6.20 0.05
C THR A 79 -1.56 -5.56 0.98
N CYS A 80 -2.33 -4.57 0.53
CA CYS A 80 -3.35 -3.92 1.35
C CYS A 80 -4.43 -4.91 1.80
N ARG A 81 -5.00 -5.68 0.86
CA ARG A 81 -6.01 -6.70 1.15
C ARG A 81 -5.49 -7.77 2.10
N LYS A 82 -4.24 -8.20 1.92
CA LYS A 82 -3.61 -9.19 2.81
C LYS A 82 -3.33 -8.63 4.21
N THR A 83 -2.94 -7.36 4.31
CA THR A 83 -2.59 -6.71 5.59
C THR A 83 -3.82 -6.50 6.48
N PHE A 84 -4.99 -6.28 5.86
CA PHE A 84 -6.24 -5.97 6.54
C PHE A 84 -7.29 -7.10 6.50
N SER A 85 -6.92 -8.31 6.07
CA SER A 85 -7.85 -9.45 5.98
C SER A 85 -8.49 -9.83 7.32
N ASP A 86 -7.82 -9.48 8.42
CA ASP A 86 -8.19 -9.71 9.82
C ASP A 86 -8.88 -8.49 10.48
N MET A 87 -9.19 -7.43 9.73
CA MET A 87 -9.86 -6.22 10.23
C MET A 87 -11.23 -6.03 9.57
N ARG A 88 -12.16 -5.34 10.26
CA ARG A 88 -13.53 -5.07 9.75
C ARG A 88 -13.50 -4.39 8.38
N TRP A 89 -12.64 -3.38 8.23
CA TRP A 89 -12.22 -2.89 6.93
C TRP A 89 -11.11 -3.79 6.38
N ASN A 90 -11.34 -4.42 5.23
CA ASN A 90 -10.44 -5.40 4.62
C ASN A 90 -9.72 -4.88 3.36
N CYS A 91 -9.71 -3.55 3.17
CA CYS A 91 -9.15 -2.88 2.01
C CYS A 91 -9.76 -3.28 0.65
N SER A 92 -11.03 -3.72 0.60
CA SER A 92 -11.70 -4.05 -0.66
C SER A 92 -11.96 -2.86 -1.58
N SER A 93 -12.21 -1.67 -1.03
CA SER A 93 -12.46 -0.44 -1.81
C SER A 93 -11.29 -0.08 -2.73
N ILE A 94 -10.08 -0.60 -2.49
CA ILE A 94 -8.91 -0.35 -3.32
C ILE A 94 -9.06 -0.89 -4.75
N ASP A 95 -9.86 -1.94 -4.95
CA ASP A 95 -10.12 -2.54 -6.26
C ASP A 95 -10.98 -1.65 -7.18
N LEU A 96 -11.67 -0.67 -6.58
CA LEU A 96 -12.52 0.29 -7.29
C LEU A 96 -11.72 1.42 -7.95
N ALA A 97 -10.38 1.43 -7.82
CA ALA A 97 -9.50 2.37 -8.49
C ALA A 97 -9.88 2.54 -9.98
N PRO A 98 -10.00 3.78 -10.50
CA PRO A 98 -9.64 5.05 -9.87
C PRO A 98 -10.78 5.74 -9.09
N ASN A 99 -11.95 5.11 -8.98
CA ASN A 99 -13.18 5.69 -8.42
C ASN A 99 -13.46 5.06 -7.05
N TYR A 100 -12.89 5.67 -6.02
CA TYR A 100 -12.94 5.13 -4.66
C TYR A 100 -14.22 5.52 -3.91
N LEU A 101 -14.48 4.81 -2.82
CA LEU A 101 -15.55 5.11 -1.88
C LEU A 101 -15.05 6.02 -0.75
N LEU A 102 -15.96 6.48 0.13
CA LEU A 102 -15.62 7.52 1.11
C LEU A 102 -14.57 7.10 2.15
N ASP A 103 -14.38 5.79 2.36
CA ASP A 103 -13.30 5.24 3.17
C ASP A 103 -11.90 5.55 2.62
N LEU A 104 -11.75 5.87 1.32
CA LEU A 104 -10.47 6.27 0.74
C LEU A 104 -10.48 7.71 0.20
N GLU A 105 -11.64 8.31 -0.08
CA GLU A 105 -11.73 9.66 -0.63
C GLU A 105 -11.62 10.79 0.41
N ARG A 106 -12.15 10.61 1.64
CA ARG A 106 -12.38 11.74 2.55
C ARG A 106 -11.28 12.01 3.58
N GLY A 107 -10.10 11.40 3.44
CA GLY A 107 -9.00 11.59 4.39
C GLY A 107 -9.23 10.88 5.72
N THR A 108 -9.73 9.66 5.66
CA THR A 108 -9.89 8.73 6.79
C THR A 108 -8.57 8.08 7.18
N ARG A 109 -8.59 7.29 8.25
CA ARG A 109 -7.44 6.49 8.68
C ARG A 109 -7.04 5.44 7.64
N GLU A 110 -8.01 4.84 6.96
CA GLU A 110 -7.81 3.85 5.90
C GLU A 110 -7.11 4.49 4.70
N SER A 111 -7.55 5.68 4.31
CA SER A 111 -6.87 6.46 3.26
C SER A 111 -5.42 6.78 3.65
N ALA A 112 -5.15 7.13 4.92
CA ALA A 112 -3.80 7.43 5.38
C ALA A 112 -2.85 6.24 5.18
N PHE A 113 -3.31 5.03 5.51
CA PHE A 113 -2.55 3.80 5.26
C PHE A 113 -2.31 3.57 3.77
N VAL A 114 -3.34 3.68 2.93
CA VAL A 114 -3.21 3.40 1.48
C VAL A 114 -2.23 4.36 0.81
N TYR A 115 -2.22 5.64 1.20
CA TYR A 115 -1.22 6.61 0.71
C TYR A 115 0.20 6.24 1.13
N ALA A 116 0.39 5.89 2.41
CA ALA A 116 1.70 5.47 2.91
C ALA A 116 2.20 4.19 2.23
N LEU A 117 1.35 3.17 2.13
CA LEU A 117 1.67 1.92 1.45
C LEU A 117 1.98 2.15 -0.03
N SER A 118 1.21 2.99 -0.71
CA SER A 118 1.39 3.30 -2.13
C SER A 118 2.73 3.99 -2.40
N ALA A 119 3.11 4.96 -1.56
CA ALA A 119 4.39 5.65 -1.66
C ALA A 119 5.58 4.71 -1.34
N ALA A 120 5.44 3.84 -0.34
CA ALA A 120 6.44 2.83 -0.03
C ALA A 120 6.57 1.78 -1.16
N ALA A 121 5.46 1.24 -1.65
CA ALA A 121 5.43 0.16 -2.64
C ALA A 121 6.00 0.57 -4.00
N ILE A 122 5.67 1.78 -4.49
CA ILE A 122 6.23 2.26 -5.75
C ILE A 122 7.75 2.44 -5.65
N SER A 123 8.24 3.03 -4.55
CA SER A 123 9.68 3.20 -4.32
C SER A 123 10.40 1.87 -4.09
N HIS A 124 9.78 0.94 -3.37
CA HIS A 124 10.28 -0.42 -3.13
C HIS A 124 10.42 -1.20 -4.44
N THR A 125 9.37 -1.20 -5.26
CA THR A 125 9.33 -1.95 -6.52
C THR A 125 10.35 -1.40 -7.52
N ILE A 126 10.48 -0.07 -7.63
CA ILE A 126 11.49 0.56 -8.49
C ILE A 126 12.90 0.25 -8.00
N ALA A 127 13.15 0.33 -6.69
CA ALA A 127 14.48 0.04 -6.13
C ALA A 127 14.92 -1.40 -6.40
N ARG A 128 14.01 -2.37 -6.26
CA ARG A 128 14.28 -3.79 -6.54
C ARG A 128 14.42 -4.08 -8.04
N ALA A 129 13.66 -3.39 -8.90
CA ALA A 129 13.76 -3.54 -10.36
C ALA A 129 15.15 -3.15 -10.89
N CYS A 130 15.82 -2.18 -10.24
CA CYS A 130 17.22 -1.85 -10.54
C CYS A 130 18.18 -3.01 -10.23
N THR A 131 17.86 -3.81 -9.23
CA THR A 131 18.70 -4.90 -8.74
C THR A 131 18.50 -6.19 -9.52
N THR A 132 17.27 -6.44 -9.99
CA THR A 132 16.96 -7.58 -10.86
C THR A 132 17.38 -7.33 -12.32
N GLY A 133 17.64 -6.08 -12.69
CA GLY A 133 17.94 -5.70 -14.07
C GLY A 133 16.70 -5.51 -14.95
N ASP A 134 15.51 -5.49 -14.36
CA ASP A 134 14.25 -5.27 -15.07
C ASP A 134 14.08 -3.82 -15.54
N LEU A 135 14.84 -2.88 -14.95
CA LEU A 135 14.83 -1.46 -15.31
C LEU A 135 16.22 -1.03 -15.81
N PRO A 136 16.41 -0.82 -17.13
CA PRO A 136 17.73 -0.53 -17.71
C PRO A 136 18.29 0.86 -17.36
N GLY A 137 17.44 1.79 -16.93
CA GLY A 137 17.80 3.17 -16.58
C GLY A 137 18.37 3.37 -15.17
N CYS A 138 18.72 2.31 -14.44
CA CYS A 138 19.33 2.41 -13.12
C CYS A 138 20.35 1.30 -12.84
N SER A 139 21.21 1.55 -11.85
CA SER A 139 22.25 0.63 -11.38
C SER A 139 21.92 0.08 -9.99
N CYS A 140 22.70 -0.91 -9.54
CA CYS A 140 22.68 -1.38 -8.16
C CYS A 140 22.88 -0.22 -7.16
N GLY A 141 22.34 -0.39 -5.95
CA GLY A 141 22.56 0.54 -4.85
C GLY A 141 24.05 0.66 -4.46
N PRO A 142 24.42 1.75 -3.78
CA PRO A 142 25.80 2.00 -3.39
C PRO A 142 26.31 0.93 -2.41
N ILE A 143 27.58 0.59 -2.54
CA ILE A 143 28.27 -0.27 -1.58
C ILE A 143 28.48 0.54 -0.28
N PRO A 144 28.16 -0.01 0.91
CA PRO A 144 28.40 0.69 2.17
C PRO A 144 29.88 1.06 2.34
N GLY A 145 30.15 2.27 2.81
CA GLY A 145 31.51 2.77 3.05
C GLY A 145 32.16 2.22 4.33
N GLU A 146 31.39 1.57 5.20
CA GLU A 146 31.91 0.92 6.41
C GLU A 146 32.74 -0.32 6.06
N THR A 147 33.86 -0.54 6.75
CA THR A 147 34.67 -1.75 6.53
C THR A 147 33.90 -2.98 6.97
N PRO A 148 33.77 -4.02 6.13
CA PRO A 148 33.19 -5.30 6.55
C PRO A 148 33.87 -5.83 7.82
N GLY A 149 33.09 -6.31 8.78
CA GLY A 149 33.59 -7.09 9.89
C GLY A 149 34.22 -8.42 9.46
N PRO A 150 34.91 -9.12 10.38
CA PRO A 150 35.59 -10.37 10.06
C PRO A 150 34.61 -11.43 9.53
N GLY A 151 35.01 -12.13 8.46
CA GLY A 151 34.24 -13.23 7.88
C GLY A 151 33.23 -12.85 6.79
N TYR A 152 33.08 -11.56 6.44
CA TYR A 152 32.27 -11.16 5.28
C TYR A 152 32.92 -10.07 4.44
N ARG A 153 32.41 -9.93 3.21
CA ARG A 153 32.81 -8.88 2.27
C ARG A 153 31.57 -8.22 1.70
N TRP A 154 31.66 -6.94 1.38
CA TRP A 154 30.63 -6.29 0.58
C TRP A 154 30.67 -6.83 -0.86
N GLY A 155 29.51 -7.08 -1.44
CA GLY A 155 29.38 -7.49 -2.82
C GLY A 155 27.93 -7.82 -3.17
N GLY A 156 27.70 -8.34 -4.37
CA GLY A 156 26.34 -8.50 -4.89
C GLY A 156 25.75 -7.18 -5.37
N CYS A 157 24.45 -7.18 -5.68
CA CYS A 157 23.73 -6.01 -6.16
C CYS A 157 22.74 -5.56 -5.07
N ALA A 158 23.01 -4.43 -4.44
CA ALA A 158 22.14 -3.83 -3.43
C ALA A 158 20.89 -3.21 -4.08
N ASP A 159 19.78 -3.14 -3.34
CA ASP A 159 18.59 -2.41 -3.78
C ASP A 159 18.90 -0.91 -3.90
N ASN A 160 18.59 -0.30 -5.06
CA ASN A 160 18.84 1.14 -5.26
C ASN A 160 17.72 2.00 -4.68
N LEU A 161 17.67 2.04 -3.35
CA LEU A 161 16.63 2.74 -2.60
C LEU A 161 16.57 4.24 -2.96
N ASN A 162 17.71 4.91 -3.16
CA ASN A 162 17.73 6.33 -3.51
C ASN A 162 17.01 6.59 -4.84
N TYR A 163 17.33 5.81 -5.87
CA TYR A 163 16.66 5.91 -7.16
C TYR A 163 15.16 5.63 -7.04
N GLY A 164 14.79 4.57 -6.30
CA GLY A 164 13.39 4.23 -6.03
C GLY A 164 12.62 5.35 -5.31
N LEU A 165 13.21 6.02 -4.33
CA LEU A 165 12.60 7.15 -3.62
C LEU A 165 12.41 8.37 -4.53
N ILE A 166 13.42 8.71 -5.35
CA ILE A 166 13.35 9.84 -6.28
C ILE A 166 12.27 9.60 -7.33
N MET A 167 12.31 8.47 -8.03
CA MET A 167 11.36 8.18 -9.11
C MET A 167 9.96 7.90 -8.58
N GLY A 168 9.85 7.16 -7.47
CA GLY A 168 8.58 6.87 -6.82
C GLY A 168 7.86 8.15 -6.36
N SER A 169 8.55 9.03 -5.62
CA SER A 169 7.96 10.30 -5.17
C SER A 169 7.64 11.26 -6.31
N LYS A 170 8.47 11.30 -7.38
CA LYS A 170 8.20 12.09 -8.58
C LYS A 170 6.88 11.70 -9.22
N PHE A 171 6.54 10.41 -9.23
CA PHE A 171 5.30 9.89 -9.80
C PHE A 171 4.10 9.94 -8.83
N SER A 172 4.23 9.41 -7.61
CA SER A 172 3.14 9.30 -6.63
C SER A 172 2.66 10.66 -6.13
N ASP A 173 3.57 11.63 -5.98
CA ASP A 173 3.25 12.93 -5.39
C ASP A 173 2.86 13.98 -6.45
N ALA A 174 3.01 13.65 -7.74
CA ALA A 174 2.70 14.56 -8.84
C ALA A 174 1.27 15.16 -8.76
N PRO A 175 0.20 14.38 -8.48
CA PRO A 175 -1.15 14.93 -8.39
C PRO A 175 -1.33 15.94 -7.26
N MET A 176 -0.57 15.80 -6.17
CA MET A 176 -0.63 16.68 -5.01
C MET A 176 0.15 17.98 -5.26
N LYS A 177 1.18 17.99 -6.11
CA LYS A 177 1.97 19.20 -6.41
C LYS A 177 1.27 20.19 -7.34
N MET A 178 0.17 19.81 -7.98
CA MET A 178 -0.61 20.68 -8.87
C MET A 178 -1.35 21.81 -8.11
N LYS A 179 -1.44 23.01 -8.71
CA LYS A 179 -2.07 24.20 -8.09
C LYS A 179 -3.59 24.09 -7.89
N LYS A 180 -4.28 23.24 -8.66
CA LYS A 180 -5.75 23.06 -8.61
C LYS A 180 -6.21 21.81 -7.84
N SER A 181 -5.36 21.23 -6.99
CA SER A 181 -5.62 19.92 -6.39
C SER A 181 -6.30 20.03 -5.02
N GLY A 182 -7.63 19.92 -5.01
CA GLY A 182 -8.48 19.60 -3.85
C GLY A 182 -8.34 20.48 -2.61
N SER A 183 -8.86 19.95 -1.48
CA SER A 183 -8.71 20.58 -0.16
C SER A 183 -7.23 20.65 0.24
N GLN A 184 -6.75 21.83 0.62
CA GLN A 184 -5.38 22.05 1.10
C GLN A 184 -5.04 21.12 2.27
N ALA A 185 -6.00 20.85 3.17
CA ALA A 185 -5.81 19.95 4.30
C ALA A 185 -5.58 18.50 3.85
N ASN A 186 -6.41 17.98 2.93
CA ASN A 186 -6.23 16.63 2.37
C ASN A 186 -4.86 16.51 1.68
N LYS A 187 -4.49 17.51 0.86
CA LYS A 187 -3.19 17.53 0.19
C LYS A 187 -2.02 17.42 1.17
N LEU A 188 -2.04 18.21 2.25
CA LEU A 188 -1.00 18.16 3.29
C LEU A 188 -0.96 16.80 3.98
N MET A 189 -2.12 16.25 4.34
CA MET A 189 -2.25 14.95 4.98
C MET A 189 -1.71 13.82 4.08
N HIS A 190 -2.07 13.82 2.80
CA HIS A 190 -1.61 12.82 1.83
C HIS A 190 -0.10 12.88 1.61
N LEU A 191 0.48 14.08 1.46
CA LEU A 191 1.94 14.24 1.32
C LEU A 191 2.68 13.77 2.58
N HIS A 192 2.15 14.09 3.77
CA HIS A 192 2.69 13.62 5.04
C HIS A 192 2.67 12.09 5.12
N ASN A 193 1.52 11.48 4.89
CA ASN A 193 1.37 10.02 4.99
C ASN A 193 2.22 9.29 3.93
N SER A 194 2.33 9.82 2.71
CA SER A 194 3.26 9.30 1.70
C SER A 194 4.72 9.34 2.19
N GLU A 195 5.12 10.41 2.87
CA GLU A 195 6.47 10.51 3.42
C GLU A 195 6.68 9.55 4.59
N VAL A 196 5.71 9.39 5.49
CA VAL A 196 5.74 8.36 6.54
C VAL A 196 5.96 6.97 5.91
N GLY A 197 5.28 6.66 4.81
CA GLY A 197 5.48 5.44 4.03
C GLY A 197 6.92 5.26 3.56
N ARG A 198 7.51 6.31 2.98
CA ARG A 198 8.91 6.31 2.53
C ARG A 198 9.90 6.22 3.68
N GLN A 199 9.59 6.77 4.85
CA GLN A 199 10.44 6.64 6.05
C GLN A 199 10.44 5.21 6.58
N VAL A 200 9.30 4.52 6.60
CA VAL A 200 9.25 3.08 6.94
C VAL A 200 10.06 2.26 5.94
N LEU A 201 9.94 2.55 4.64
CA LEU A 201 10.75 1.90 3.61
C LEU A 201 12.27 2.12 3.81
N LYS A 202 12.69 3.33 4.19
CA LYS A 202 14.11 3.61 4.51
C LYS A 202 14.58 2.81 5.71
N ALA A 203 13.74 2.68 6.73
CA ALA A 203 14.04 1.92 7.94
C ALA A 203 14.06 0.39 7.71
N SER A 204 13.40 -0.10 6.66
CA SER A 204 13.36 -1.54 6.34
C SER A 204 14.60 -2.06 5.58
N LEU A 205 15.66 -1.26 5.47
CA LEU A 205 16.90 -1.66 4.81
C LEU A 205 17.74 -2.52 5.76
N GLU A 206 18.02 -3.76 5.35
CA GLU A 206 18.75 -4.74 6.16
C GLU A 206 19.97 -5.29 5.43
N MET A 207 20.90 -5.88 6.18
CA MET A 207 22.03 -6.60 5.60
C MET A 207 21.58 -8.00 5.18
N LYS A 208 21.61 -8.28 3.88
CA LYS A 208 21.40 -9.62 3.34
C LYS A 208 22.74 -10.23 2.98
N CYS A 209 22.93 -11.51 3.25
CA CYS A 209 24.19 -12.20 2.99
C CYS A 209 23.96 -13.55 2.29
N LYS A 210 24.87 -13.90 1.39
CA LYS A 210 24.98 -15.23 0.81
C LYS A 210 26.29 -15.88 1.26
N CYS A 211 26.18 -17.08 1.81
CA CYS A 211 27.33 -17.85 2.25
C CYS A 211 28.01 -18.54 1.07
N HIS A 212 29.34 -18.51 1.08
CA HIS A 212 30.20 -19.18 0.13
C HIS A 212 31.21 -20.02 0.93
N GLY A 213 31.12 -21.33 0.81
CA GLY A 213 32.03 -22.23 1.51
C GLY A 213 31.79 -23.66 1.08
N VAL A 214 32.80 -24.51 1.29
CA VAL A 214 32.72 -25.94 0.95
C VAL A 214 31.50 -26.53 1.66
N SER A 215 30.69 -27.29 0.92
CA SER A 215 29.44 -27.91 1.41
C SER A 215 28.41 -26.93 1.99
N GLY A 216 28.40 -25.66 1.55
CA GLY A 216 27.45 -24.65 2.01
C GLY A 216 27.82 -23.97 3.33
N SER A 217 29.06 -24.13 3.79
CA SER A 217 29.57 -23.41 4.97
C SER A 217 29.61 -21.89 4.74
N CYS A 218 29.53 -21.11 5.84
CA CYS A 218 29.57 -19.65 5.83
C CYS A 218 30.95 -19.08 6.22
N SER A 219 32.04 -19.78 5.88
CA SER A 219 33.42 -19.36 6.21
C SER A 219 33.79 -18.02 5.56
N ILE A 220 33.25 -17.77 4.37
CA ILE A 220 33.19 -16.43 3.77
C ILE A 220 31.76 -16.18 3.30
N LYS A 221 31.25 -14.97 3.50
CA LYS A 221 29.94 -14.57 2.99
C LYS A 221 30.01 -13.22 2.30
N THR A 222 29.23 -13.09 1.23
CA THR A 222 29.07 -11.85 0.48
C THR A 222 27.78 -11.19 0.96
N CYS A 223 27.85 -9.94 1.41
CA CYS A 223 26.70 -9.22 1.92
C CYS A 223 26.41 -7.95 1.11
N TRP A 224 25.14 -7.55 1.06
CA TRP A 224 24.65 -6.30 0.48
C TRP A 224 23.52 -5.73 1.34
N LYS A 225 23.18 -4.46 1.13
CA LYS A 225 21.98 -3.86 1.70
C LYS A 225 20.78 -4.18 0.79
N GLY A 226 19.73 -4.74 1.36
CA GLY A 226 18.49 -5.06 0.66
C GLY A 226 17.28 -4.66 1.48
N LEU A 227 16.18 -4.36 0.80
CA LEU A 227 14.91 -4.03 1.42
C LEU A 227 14.22 -5.32 1.92
N GLN A 228 13.51 -5.23 3.04
CA GLN A 228 12.58 -6.28 3.46
C GLN A 228 11.48 -6.50 2.41
N GLU A 229 10.74 -7.59 2.56
CA GLU A 229 9.58 -7.84 1.71
C GLU A 229 8.48 -6.81 2.00
N LEU A 230 7.73 -6.43 0.97
CA LEU A 230 6.70 -5.39 1.08
C LEU A 230 5.62 -5.74 2.12
N ARG A 231 5.41 -7.04 2.39
CA ARG A 231 4.53 -7.52 3.44
C ARG A 231 4.94 -7.03 4.82
N ASP A 232 6.22 -7.08 5.15
CA ASP A 232 6.73 -6.72 6.47
C ASP A 232 6.66 -5.20 6.67
N ILE A 233 7.03 -4.45 5.63
CA ILE A 233 6.83 -2.99 5.54
C ILE A 233 5.36 -2.61 5.77
N ALA A 234 4.42 -3.36 5.18
CA ALA A 234 3.00 -3.10 5.35
C ALA A 234 2.50 -3.41 6.78
N LEU A 235 3.09 -4.38 7.47
CA LEU A 235 2.79 -4.65 8.89
C LEU A 235 3.29 -3.51 9.78
N ASP A 236 4.48 -2.96 9.51
CA ASP A 236 4.97 -1.77 10.21
C ASP A 236 4.07 -0.55 9.98
N LEU A 237 3.58 -0.37 8.75
CA LEU A 237 2.58 0.64 8.44
C LEU A 237 1.23 0.37 9.12
N LYS A 238 0.83 -0.89 9.29
CA LYS A 238 -0.38 -1.27 10.03
C LYS A 238 -0.27 -0.85 11.50
N ASN A 239 0.89 -1.03 12.13
CA ASN A 239 1.14 -0.55 13.50
C ASN A 239 0.99 0.98 13.61
N LYS A 240 1.48 1.72 12.62
CA LYS A 240 1.28 3.18 12.53
C LYS A 240 -0.18 3.56 12.25
N TYR A 241 -0.91 2.74 11.50
CA TYR A 241 -2.35 2.92 11.25
C TYR A 241 -3.14 2.77 12.56
N LEU A 242 -2.84 1.76 13.37
CA LEU A 242 -3.54 1.53 14.64
C LEU A 242 -3.38 2.70 15.63
N SER A 243 -2.22 3.37 15.60
CA SER A 243 -1.87 4.52 16.44
C SER A 243 -2.01 5.88 15.74
N ALA A 244 -2.68 5.94 14.58
CA ALA A 244 -2.78 7.16 13.79
C ALA A 244 -3.52 8.29 14.52
N THR A 245 -3.08 9.53 14.30
CA THR A 245 -3.57 10.72 15.02
C THR A 245 -4.59 11.49 14.19
N LYS A 246 -5.73 11.84 14.80
CA LYS A 246 -6.70 12.75 14.17
C LYS A 246 -6.20 14.18 14.20
N VAL A 247 -6.16 14.84 13.04
CA VAL A 247 -5.71 16.22 12.91
C VAL A 247 -6.82 17.14 12.43
N VAL A 248 -6.65 18.43 12.70
CA VAL A 248 -7.50 19.52 12.22
C VAL A 248 -6.65 20.57 11.54
N HIS A 249 -7.24 21.27 10.58
CA HIS A 249 -6.57 22.35 9.87
C HIS A 249 -6.72 23.65 10.67
N ARG A 250 -5.60 24.20 11.18
CA ARG A 250 -5.61 25.47 11.93
C ARG A 250 -4.72 26.52 11.24
N PRO A 251 -5.16 27.79 11.21
CA PRO A 251 -4.30 28.90 10.82
C PRO A 251 -3.29 29.19 11.94
N MET A 252 -2.01 29.32 11.60
CA MET A 252 -0.95 29.75 12.52
C MET A 252 -0.14 30.86 11.83
N GLY A 253 -0.51 32.11 12.12
CA GLY A 253 -0.05 33.27 11.37
C GLY A 253 -0.54 33.25 9.92
N THR A 254 0.36 33.48 8.95
CA THR A 254 0.06 33.44 7.51
C THR A 254 0.03 32.04 6.91
N ARG A 255 0.52 31.03 7.65
CA ARG A 255 0.61 29.65 7.20
C ARG A 255 -0.47 28.80 7.87
N LYS A 256 -0.96 27.79 7.15
CA LYS A 256 -1.96 26.85 7.66
C LYS A 256 -1.29 25.51 7.91
N TYR A 257 -1.53 24.93 9.08
CA TYR A 257 -0.91 23.69 9.52
C TYR A 257 -1.95 22.65 9.92
N LEU A 258 -1.56 21.39 9.83
CA LEU A 258 -2.28 20.28 10.43
C LEU A 258 -1.75 20.09 11.84
N VAL A 259 -2.65 20.13 12.83
CA VAL A 259 -2.32 19.90 14.23
C VAL A 259 -3.24 18.83 14.80
N PRO A 260 -2.78 18.03 15.78
CA PRO A 260 -3.63 17.08 16.51
C PRO A 260 -4.90 17.77 17.05
N LYS A 261 -6.03 17.04 17.02
CA LYS A 261 -7.32 17.57 17.49
C LYS A 261 -7.37 17.69 19.02
N ASP A 262 -6.72 16.77 19.73
CA ASP A 262 -6.82 16.62 21.20
C ASP A 262 -5.89 17.57 21.98
N ILE A 263 -6.08 17.63 23.30
CA ILE A 263 -5.72 18.71 24.24
C ILE A 263 -4.25 19.19 24.18
N ASP A 264 -3.31 18.32 23.78
CA ASP A 264 -1.92 18.70 23.56
C ASP A 264 -1.72 19.18 22.12
N ILE A 265 -1.75 20.50 21.91
CA ILE A 265 -1.37 21.14 20.64
C ILE A 265 0.15 20.96 20.45
N ARG A 266 0.54 19.75 20.05
CA ARG A 266 1.91 19.40 19.67
C ARG A 266 2.05 19.38 18.15
N PRO A 267 3.26 19.54 17.61
CA PRO A 267 3.51 19.24 16.20
C PRO A 267 3.19 17.78 15.86
N VAL A 268 2.76 17.55 14.62
CA VAL A 268 2.64 16.20 14.06
C VAL A 268 4.05 15.62 13.91
N LYS A 269 4.24 14.39 14.39
CA LYS A 269 5.51 13.66 14.25
C LYS A 269 5.65 13.19 12.81
N GLU A 270 6.87 13.27 12.27
CA GLU A 270 7.17 12.79 10.91
C GLU A 270 6.99 11.27 10.75
N THR A 271 6.87 10.53 11.86
CA THR A 271 6.77 9.07 11.88
C THR A 271 5.37 8.55 12.19
N GLU A 272 4.38 9.42 12.43
CA GLU A 272 3.00 9.02 12.72
C GLU A 272 2.10 9.25 11.50
N LEU A 273 1.15 8.35 11.25
CA LEU A 273 0.11 8.57 10.25
C LEU A 273 -0.95 9.52 10.81
N ILE A 274 -1.50 10.37 9.95
CA ILE A 274 -2.52 11.34 10.31
C ILE A 274 -3.76 11.23 9.44
N TYR A 275 -4.91 11.56 10.01
CA TYR A 275 -6.19 11.56 9.31
C TYR A 275 -7.07 12.74 9.72
N LEU A 276 -7.95 13.18 8.82
CA LEU A 276 -8.84 14.33 9.03
C LEU A 276 -10.23 13.90 9.48
N GLN A 277 -10.74 12.79 8.91
CA GLN A 277 -12.11 12.32 9.15
C GLN A 277 -12.13 10.99 9.89
N SER A 278 -13.04 10.87 10.85
CA SER A 278 -13.22 9.59 11.54
C SER A 278 -13.65 8.51 10.55
N SER A 279 -13.13 7.30 10.71
CA SER A 279 -13.55 6.13 9.94
C SER A 279 -15.05 5.87 10.13
N PRO A 280 -15.76 5.42 9.09
CA PRO A 280 -17.15 4.99 9.20
C PRO A 280 -17.27 3.70 10.02
N ASP A 281 -18.51 3.30 10.31
CA ASP A 281 -18.76 1.96 10.84
C ASP A 281 -18.66 0.90 9.72
N PHE A 282 -17.75 -0.05 9.90
CA PHE A 282 -17.51 -1.17 8.99
C PHE A 282 -18.29 -2.45 9.38
N CYS A 283 -19.09 -2.39 10.44
CA CYS A 283 -19.87 -3.54 10.91
C CYS A 283 -21.00 -3.92 9.97
N MET A 284 -21.74 -2.92 9.47
CA MET A 284 -22.89 -3.09 8.58
C MET A 284 -22.53 -2.75 7.14
N LYS A 285 -23.12 -3.47 6.17
CA LYS A 285 -22.91 -3.18 4.75
C LYS A 285 -23.44 -1.79 4.42
N ASN A 286 -22.56 -0.94 3.88
CA ASN A 286 -22.89 0.37 3.37
C ASN A 286 -21.88 0.74 2.27
N GLU A 287 -22.32 0.58 1.02
CA GLU A 287 -21.48 0.79 -0.17
C GLU A 287 -21.01 2.24 -0.29
N LYS A 288 -21.80 3.22 0.16
CA LYS A 288 -21.39 4.64 0.07
C LYS A 288 -20.14 4.93 0.89
N VAL A 289 -20.01 4.28 2.04
CA VAL A 289 -18.89 4.52 2.96
C VAL A 289 -17.75 3.51 2.80
N GLY A 290 -17.81 2.61 1.81
CA GLY A 290 -16.79 1.56 1.63
C GLY A 290 -16.91 0.40 2.60
N SER A 291 -18.05 0.24 3.28
CA SER A 291 -18.28 -0.88 4.19
C SER A 291 -18.96 -2.03 3.46
N HIS A 292 -18.32 -3.20 3.43
CA HIS A 292 -18.94 -4.44 2.97
C HIS A 292 -19.74 -5.15 4.07
N GLY A 293 -19.62 -4.68 5.32
CA GLY A 293 -20.12 -5.38 6.49
C GLY A 293 -19.23 -6.55 6.92
N THR A 294 -19.59 -7.13 8.06
CA THR A 294 -18.84 -8.23 8.68
C THR A 294 -19.62 -9.54 8.74
N GLN A 295 -20.86 -9.57 8.24
CA GLN A 295 -21.66 -10.78 8.12
C GLN A 295 -20.92 -11.83 7.29
N ASP A 296 -21.00 -13.10 7.70
CA ASP A 296 -20.36 -14.26 7.09
C ASP A 296 -18.82 -14.22 7.05
N ARG A 297 -18.19 -13.26 7.74
CA ARG A 297 -16.73 -13.22 7.85
C ARG A 297 -16.24 -14.23 8.88
N GLN A 298 -15.17 -14.92 8.52
CA GLN A 298 -14.45 -15.78 9.45
C GLN A 298 -13.88 -14.97 10.60
N CYS A 299 -14.00 -15.51 11.81
CA CYS A 299 -13.44 -14.95 13.02
C CYS A 299 -12.77 -16.02 13.87
N ASN A 300 -11.95 -15.58 14.82
CA ASN A 300 -11.21 -16.46 15.71
C ASN A 300 -11.72 -16.30 17.15
N LYS A 301 -12.32 -17.34 17.71
CA LYS A 301 -12.85 -17.33 19.08
C LYS A 301 -11.77 -17.24 20.15
N THR A 302 -10.54 -17.71 19.86
CA THR A 302 -9.43 -17.73 20.83
C THR A 302 -8.51 -16.53 20.72
N SER A 303 -8.66 -15.70 19.67
CA SER A 303 -7.86 -14.49 19.49
C SER A 303 -8.40 -13.34 20.34
N ASN A 304 -7.49 -12.50 20.83
CA ASN A 304 -7.79 -11.19 21.43
C ASN A 304 -7.51 -10.03 20.46
N GLY A 305 -7.08 -10.34 19.23
CA GLY A 305 -6.73 -9.38 18.19
C GLY A 305 -7.93 -8.92 17.37
N SER A 306 -7.66 -8.23 16.26
CA SER A 306 -8.72 -7.73 15.37
C SER A 306 -9.53 -8.83 14.68
N ASP A 307 -8.97 -10.02 14.53
CA ASP A 307 -9.64 -11.24 14.03
C ASP A 307 -10.55 -11.90 15.07
N SER A 308 -10.53 -11.44 16.33
CA SER A 308 -11.38 -11.99 17.39
C SER A 308 -12.85 -11.92 17.01
N CYS A 309 -13.63 -12.94 17.38
CA CYS A 309 -15.06 -12.93 17.09
C CYS A 309 -15.81 -11.78 17.77
N ASP A 310 -15.37 -11.35 18.95
CA ASP A 310 -15.97 -10.23 19.68
C ASP A 310 -15.80 -8.90 18.92
N LEU A 311 -14.62 -8.67 18.34
CA LEU A 311 -14.38 -7.48 17.53
C LEU A 311 -14.92 -7.65 16.12
N MET A 312 -14.62 -8.73 15.41
CA MET A 312 -15.01 -8.92 14.00
C MET A 312 -16.52 -8.92 13.81
N CYS A 313 -17.27 -9.56 14.71
CA CYS A 313 -18.72 -9.73 14.58
C CYS A 313 -19.53 -8.60 15.23
N CYS A 314 -18.86 -7.57 15.77
CA CYS A 314 -19.49 -6.37 16.32
C CYS A 314 -20.59 -6.67 17.36
N GLY A 315 -20.38 -7.70 18.19
CA GLY A 315 -21.35 -8.12 19.21
C GLY A 315 -22.61 -8.85 18.69
N ARG A 316 -22.76 -9.09 17.38
CA ARG A 316 -23.90 -9.84 16.82
C ARG A 316 -23.84 -11.35 17.10
N GLY A 317 -22.69 -11.84 17.59
CA GLY A 317 -22.40 -13.25 17.76
C GLY A 317 -21.91 -13.91 16.48
N TYR A 318 -21.65 -15.22 16.56
CA TYR A 318 -21.07 -16.02 15.48
C TYR A 318 -21.64 -17.44 15.49
N ASN A 319 -21.64 -18.08 14.31
CA ASN A 319 -22.10 -19.45 14.12
C ASN A 319 -20.88 -20.38 13.92
N PRO A 320 -20.79 -21.51 14.64
CA PRO A 320 -19.81 -22.55 14.34
C PRO A 320 -20.21 -23.30 13.07
N TYR A 321 -19.22 -23.74 12.29
CA TYR A 321 -19.39 -24.69 11.20
C TYR A 321 -18.17 -25.62 11.11
N MET A 322 -18.40 -26.83 10.63
CA MET A 322 -17.34 -27.82 10.44
C MET A 322 -16.75 -27.69 9.03
N ASP A 323 -15.48 -27.36 8.93
CA ASP A 323 -14.73 -27.23 7.70
C ASP A 323 -13.82 -28.45 7.50
N LYS A 324 -13.82 -29.03 6.30
CA LYS A 324 -12.94 -30.15 5.95
C LYS A 324 -11.66 -29.61 5.33
N VAL A 325 -10.58 -29.64 6.11
CA VAL A 325 -9.26 -29.22 5.64
C VAL A 325 -8.50 -30.43 5.13
N VAL A 326 -8.14 -30.38 3.84
CA VAL A 326 -7.27 -31.38 3.22
C VAL A 326 -5.83 -30.90 3.29
N GLU A 327 -4.98 -31.66 3.95
CA GLU A 327 -3.56 -31.35 4.09
C GLU A 327 -2.67 -32.51 3.63
N ARG A 328 -1.43 -32.19 3.28
CA ARG A 328 -0.42 -33.20 2.95
C ARG A 328 0.14 -33.74 4.25
N CYS A 329 -0.01 -35.05 4.46
CA CYS A 329 0.41 -35.76 5.65
C CYS A 329 1.24 -36.99 5.27
N HIS A 330 1.93 -37.58 6.25
CA HIS A 330 2.72 -38.80 6.06
C HIS A 330 3.65 -38.73 4.84
N CYS A 331 4.32 -37.58 4.67
CA CYS A 331 5.22 -37.34 3.57
C CYS A 331 6.47 -38.22 3.67
N LYS A 332 6.75 -38.99 2.62
CA LYS A 332 7.96 -39.79 2.47
C LYS A 332 8.85 -39.17 1.41
N TYR A 333 10.10 -38.93 1.78
CA TYR A 333 11.12 -38.52 0.83
C TYR A 333 11.72 -39.74 0.15
N HIS A 334 11.79 -39.73 -1.17
CA HIS A 334 12.46 -40.76 -1.96
C HIS A 334 13.81 -40.22 -2.42
N TRP A 335 14.89 -40.92 -2.04
CA TRP A 335 16.22 -40.62 -2.57
C TRP A 335 16.19 -40.80 -4.09
N CYS A 336 16.54 -39.74 -4.84
CA CYS A 336 16.18 -39.43 -6.24
C CYS A 336 15.01 -38.43 -6.47
N CYS A 337 14.85 -37.52 -5.49
CA CYS A 337 14.45 -36.11 -5.64
C CYS A 337 12.95 -35.77 -5.66
N TYR A 338 12.08 -36.63 -5.12
CA TYR A 338 10.67 -36.27 -4.94
C TYR A 338 10.13 -36.70 -3.59
N VAL A 339 9.11 -35.97 -3.14
CA VAL A 339 8.37 -36.25 -1.91
C VAL A 339 6.99 -36.76 -2.30
N THR A 340 6.63 -37.94 -1.80
CA THR A 340 5.26 -38.46 -1.89
C THR A 340 4.55 -38.19 -0.58
N CYS A 341 3.42 -37.50 -0.61
CA CYS A 341 2.58 -37.29 0.57
C CYS A 341 1.22 -37.92 0.33
N LYS A 342 0.61 -38.45 1.40
CA LYS A 342 -0.81 -38.77 1.39
C LYS A 342 -1.61 -37.47 1.58
N LYS A 343 -2.85 -37.46 1.10
CA LYS A 343 -3.83 -36.44 1.46
C LYS A 343 -4.55 -36.93 2.71
N CYS A 344 -4.45 -36.19 3.80
CA CYS A 344 -5.26 -36.41 4.99
C CYS A 344 -6.37 -35.38 5.04
N GLU A 345 -7.52 -35.80 5.49
CA GLU A 345 -8.64 -34.91 5.80
C GLU A 345 -8.74 -34.77 7.30
N ARG A 346 -8.85 -33.53 7.78
CA ARG A 346 -9.24 -33.24 9.16
C ARG A 346 -10.41 -32.29 9.16
N THR A 347 -11.35 -32.55 10.05
CA THR A 347 -12.48 -31.65 10.28
C THR A 347 -12.10 -30.66 11.38
N VAL A 348 -12.21 -29.37 11.09
CA VAL A 348 -11.98 -28.30 12.05
C VAL A 348 -13.25 -27.50 12.28
N GLU A 349 -13.48 -27.11 13.52
CA GLU A 349 -14.52 -26.13 13.84
C GLU A 349 -14.02 -24.73 13.49
N ARG A 350 -14.79 -23.99 12.72
CA ARG A 350 -14.56 -22.58 12.38
C ARG A 350 -15.78 -21.75 12.73
N TYR A 351 -15.60 -20.44 12.82
CA TYR A 351 -16.67 -19.52 13.21
C TYR A 351 -16.84 -18.42 12.15
N VAL A 352 -18.09 -18.11 11.84
CA VAL A 352 -18.46 -16.97 10.99
C VAL A 352 -19.40 -16.03 11.72
N CYS A 353 -19.26 -14.74 11.48
CA CYS A 353 -20.13 -13.73 12.08
C CYS A 353 -21.57 -13.81 11.55
N LYS A 354 -22.54 -13.60 12.45
CA LYS A 354 -23.96 -13.51 12.13
C LYS A 354 -24.32 -12.26 11.33
#